data_AF-A0A820AVK6-F1
#
_entry.id   AF-A0A820AVK6-F1
#
_cell.length_a   1.000
_cell.length_b   1.000
_cell.length_c   1.000
_cell.angle_alpha   90.00
_cell.angle_beta   90.00
_cell.angle_gamma   90.00
#
_symmetry.space_group_name_H-M   'P 1'
#
loop_
_entity.id
_entity.type
_entity.pdbx_description
1 polymer ?
#
loop_
_entity_poly.entity_id
_entity_poly.type
_entity_poly.pdbx_seq_one_letter_code
_entity_poly.pdbx_strand_id
1 'polypeptide(L)' 'LFQRFDNGNGILSLTEIDRVVVHWYPEFGTNRQAIIRAYRAADSDRSGFIELKEFQCLIALL' A
#
# COMPACT_ATOMS: atom_id res chain seq x y z
N LEU A 1 7.05 -7.81 6.57
CA LEU A 1 6.90 -6.96 5.37
C LEU A 1 6.02 -5.75 5.67
N PHE A 2 4.81 -5.93 6.23
CA PHE A 2 3.92 -4.84 6.70
C PHE A 2 4.64 -3.75 7.52
N GLN A 3 5.41 -4.15 8.54
CA GLN A 3 6.19 -3.21 9.38
C GLN A 3 7.23 -2.36 8.63
N ARG A 4 7.58 -2.70 7.38
CA ARG A 4 8.45 -1.83 6.57
C ARG A 4 7.69 -0.64 5.98
N PHE A 5 6.37 -0.76 5.87
CA PHE A 5 5.45 0.27 5.38
C PHE A 5 4.88 1.11 6.53
N ASP A 6 4.58 0.46 7.65
CA ASP A 6 3.93 1.07 8.81
C ASP A 6 4.89 2.00 9.58
N ASN A 7 4.41 3.18 9.98
CA ASN A 7 5.12 4.11 10.85
C ASN A 7 4.98 3.80 12.36
N GLY A 8 4.28 2.72 12.71
CA GLY A 8 4.04 2.27 14.08
C GLY A 8 2.62 2.54 14.58
N ASN A 9 1.67 2.89 13.69
CA ASN A 9 0.27 3.11 14.02
C ASN A 9 -0.62 1.88 13.71
N GLY A 10 -0.06 0.84 13.06
CA GLY A 10 -0.77 -0.41 12.76
C GLY A 10 -1.64 -0.36 11.50
N ILE A 11 -1.61 0.74 10.74
CA ILE A 11 -2.42 0.95 9.53
C ILE A 11 -1.57 1.64 8.45
N LEU A 12 -1.77 1.30 7.19
CA LEU A 12 -1.02 1.95 6.10
C LEU A 12 -1.90 2.96 5.38
N SER A 13 -1.47 4.21 5.39
CA SER A 13 -1.98 5.24 4.50
C SER A 13 -1.42 5.09 3.09
N LEU A 14 -2.12 5.67 2.11
CA LEU A 14 -1.63 5.73 0.73
C LEU A 14 -0.22 6.36 0.63
N THR A 15 0.09 7.35 1.47
CA THR A 15 1.39 8.03 1.46
C THR A 15 2.52 7.11 1.95
N GLU A 16 2.26 6.27 2.94
CA GLU A 16 3.22 5.28 3.42
C GLU A 16 3.51 4.23 2.35
N ILE A 17 2.47 3.78 1.66
CA ILE A 17 2.60 2.85 0.54
C ILE A 17 3.35 3.51 -0.62
N ASP A 18 3.00 4.74 -1.02
CA ASP A 18 3.67 5.47 -2.10
C ASP A 18 5.18 5.64 -1.81
N ARG A 19 5.54 6.03 -0.58
CA ARG A 19 6.94 6.17 -0.17
C ARG A 19 7.72 4.87 -0.29
N VAL A 20 7.18 3.77 0.21
CA VAL A 20 7.90 2.49 0.23
C VAL A 20 7.92 1.85 -1.15
N VAL A 21 6.83 1.91 -1.92
CA VAL A 21 6.80 1.36 -3.29
C VAL A 21 7.81 2.07 -4.19
N VAL A 22 7.87 3.41 -4.15
CA VAL A 22 8.86 4.17 -4.95
C VAL A 22 10.30 3.82 -4.54
N HIS A 23 10.55 3.56 -3.27
CA HIS A 23 11.89 3.24 -2.77
C HIS A 23 12.35 1.82 -3.11
N TRP A 24 11.45 0.84 -2.98
CA TRP A 24 11.79 -0.59 -3.12
C TRP A 24 11.53 -1.15 -4.52
N TYR A 25 10.58 -0.55 -5.24
CA TYR A 25 10.18 -0.95 -6.58
C TYR A 25 10.14 0.28 -7.51
N PRO A 26 11.29 0.88 -7.82
CA PRO A 26 11.37 2.07 -8.67
C PRO A 26 10.72 1.86 -10.05
N GLU A 27 10.64 0.62 -10.54
CA GLU A 27 9.88 0.23 -11.73
C GLU A 27 8.37 0.54 -11.65
N PHE A 28 7.79 0.50 -10.46
CA PHE A 28 6.38 0.87 -10.22
C PHE A 28 6.20 2.35 -9.87
N GLY A 29 7.27 3.03 -9.43
CA GLY A 29 7.24 4.45 -9.08
C GLY A 29 6.83 5.38 -10.23
N THR A 30 6.96 4.93 -11.48
CA THR A 30 6.48 5.67 -12.66
C THR A 30 4.98 5.49 -12.93
N ASN A 31 4.33 4.48 -12.36
CA ASN A 31 2.90 4.21 -12.56
C ASN A 31 2.09 4.42 -11.28
N ARG A 32 2.08 5.66 -10.80
CA ARG A 32 1.32 6.09 -9.61
C ARG A 32 -0.16 5.69 -9.66
N GLN A 33 -0.76 5.59 -10.85
CA GLN A 33 -2.15 5.14 -10.98
C GLN A 33 -2.34 3.66 -10.64
N ALA A 34 -1.34 2.80 -10.92
CA ALA A 34 -1.39 1.38 -10.55
C ALA A 34 -1.41 1.23 -9.02
N ILE A 35 -0.57 1.98 -8.31
CA ILE A 35 -0.53 1.99 -6.83
C ILE A 35 -1.89 2.42 -6.26
N ILE A 36 -2.48 3.49 -6.79
CA ILE A 36 -3.80 3.97 -6.34
C ILE A 36 -4.90 2.93 -6.60
N ARG A 37 -4.86 2.22 -7.73
CA ARG A 37 -5.82 1.14 -8.04
C ARG A 37 -5.65 -0.04 -7.10
N ALA A 38 -4.42 -0.51 -6.88
CA ALA A 38 -4.11 -1.58 -5.95
C ALA A 38 -4.56 -1.23 -4.52
N TYR A 39 -4.26 -0.01 -4.08
CA TYR A 39 -4.70 0.51 -2.79
C TYR A 39 -6.22 0.45 -2.61
N ARG A 40 -6.97 1.02 -3.56
CA ARG A 40 -8.44 1.05 -3.50
C ARG A 40 -9.08 -0.33 -3.60
N ALA A 41 -8.43 -1.28 -4.27
CA ALA A 41 -8.92 -2.64 -4.38
C ALA A 41 -8.58 -3.48 -3.14
N ALA A 42 -7.50 -3.15 -2.42
CA ALA A 42 -7.12 -3.81 -1.18
C ALA A 42 -7.89 -3.29 0.05
N ASP A 43 -8.24 -1.99 0.08
CA ASP A 43 -9.09 -1.35 1.09
C ASP A 43 -10.54 -1.87 0.98
N SER A 44 -10.77 -3.05 1.56
CA SER A 44 -11.98 -3.83 1.40
C SER A 44 -13.12 -3.31 2.26
N ASP A 45 -12.79 -2.76 3.43
CA ASP A 45 -13.75 -2.13 4.34
C ASP A 45 -13.97 -0.64 4.06
N ARG A 46 -13.21 -0.06 3.11
CA ARG A 46 -13.30 1.33 2.67
C ARG A 46 -13.01 2.31 3.80
N SER A 47 -12.17 1.92 4.75
CA SER A 47 -11.70 2.77 5.84
C SER A 47 -10.79 3.89 5.34
N GLY A 48 -10.26 3.76 4.12
CA GLY A 48 -9.27 4.68 3.59
C GLY A 48 -7.87 4.38 4.11
N PHE A 49 -7.64 3.21 4.72
CA PHE A 49 -6.35 2.69 5.18
C PHE A 49 -6.23 1.21 4.81
N ILE A 50 -5.01 0.67 4.84
CA ILE A 50 -4.77 -0.77 4.71
C ILE A 50 -4.39 -1.33 6.06
N GLU A 51 -5.24 -2.19 6.61
CA GLU A 51 -4.94 -2.95 7.81
C GLU A 51 -4.08 -4.18 7.51
N LEU A 52 -3.51 -4.81 8.55
CA LEU A 52 -2.71 -6.03 8.40
C LEU A 52 -3.46 -7.15 7.65
N LYS A 53 -4.78 -7.26 7.85
CA LYS A 53 -5.66 -8.24 7.20
C LYS A 53 -5.80 -8.01 5.69
N GLU A 54 -5.64 -6.78 5.24
CA GLU A 54 -5.80 -6.35 3.83
C GLU A 54 -4.47 -6.28 3.09
N PHE A 55 -3.36 -6.23 3.84
CA PHE A 55 -2.03 -6.07 3.29
C PHE A 55 -1.63 -7.13 2.27
N GLN A 56 -2.05 -8.38 2.46
CA GLN A 56 -1.78 -9.43 1.47
C GLN A 56 -2.44 -9.15 0.12
N CYS A 57 -3.66 -8.57 0.13
CA CYS A 57 -4.35 -8.17 -1.09
C CYS A 57 -3.56 -7.05 -1.81
N LEU A 58 -3.09 -6.06 -1.05
CA LEU A 58 -2.26 -4.98 -1.60
C LEU A 58 -1.01 -5.53 -2.31
N ILE A 59 -0.26 -6.41 -1.66
CA ILE A 59 0.97 -6.98 -2.23
C ILE A 59 0.70 -7.84 -3.47
N ALA A 60 -0.45 -8.52 -3.54
CA ALA A 60 -0.82 -9.30 -4.73
C ALA A 60 -1.22 -8.42 -5.93
N LEU A 61 -1.57 -7.16 -5.70
CA LEU A 61 -2.04 -6.21 -6.71
C LEU A 61 -0.97 -5.21 -7.17
N LEU A 62 0.16 -5.14 -6.45
CA LEU A 62 1.36 -4.39 -6.80
C LEU A 62 2.25 -5.23 -7.72
#